data_AF-A0A1A2X736-F1
#
_entry.id   AF-A0A1A2X736-F1
#
_cell.length_a   1.000
_cell.length_b   1.000
_cell.length_c   1.000
_cell.angle_alpha   90.00
_cell.angle_beta   90.00
_cell.angle_gamma   90.00
#
_symmetry.space_group_name_H-M   'P 1'
#
loop_
_entity.id
_entity.type
_entity.pdbx_description
1 polymer ?
#
loop_
_entity_poly.entity_id
_entity_poly.type
_entity_poly.pdbx_seq_one_letter_code
_entity_poly.pdbx_strand_id
1 'polypeptide(L)' 'MARTSTGRASEYRRRMRERGYRPVQMWVPDVRSAQFAAEAHREALALAEADRHSDDMDFVEAISDDLTSLDDDG' A
#
# COMPACT_ATOMS: atom_id res chain seq x y z
N MET A 1 -20.49 -2.99 -21.77
CA MET A 1 -19.51 -4.06 -21.41
C MET A 1 -18.73 -3.61 -20.20
N ALA A 2 -19.03 -4.15 -19.01
CA ALA A 2 -18.35 -3.76 -17.77
C ALA A 2 -16.86 -4.09 -17.85
N ARG A 3 -15.99 -3.13 -17.52
CA ARG A 3 -14.54 -3.27 -17.54
C ARG A 3 -14.16 -4.33 -16.50
N THR A 4 -13.93 -5.56 -16.93
CA THR A 4 -13.68 -6.70 -16.04
C THR A 4 -12.43 -6.43 -15.20
N SER A 5 -12.38 -6.99 -13.99
CA SER A 5 -11.24 -6.89 -13.06
C SER A 5 -9.89 -7.14 -13.74
N THR A 6 -9.85 -8.03 -14.74
CA THR A 6 -8.69 -8.33 -15.59
C THR A 6 -8.16 -7.12 -16.36
N GLY A 7 -9.05 -6.28 -16.92
CA GLY A 7 -8.67 -5.09 -17.68
C GLY A 7 -7.99 -4.02 -16.82
N ARG A 8 -8.57 -3.73 -15.65
CA ARG A 8 -7.97 -2.80 -14.67
C ARG A 8 -6.63 -3.30 -14.14
N ALA A 9 -6.53 -4.59 -13.82
CA ALA A 9 -5.29 -5.18 -13.33
C ALA A 9 -4.17 -5.12 -14.38
N SER A 10 -4.50 -5.25 -15.67
CA SER A 10 -3.52 -5.16 -16.76
C SER A 10 -2.98 -3.74 -16.95
N GLU A 11 -3.85 -2.73 -16.92
CA GLU A 11 -3.47 -1.33 -17.03
C GLU A 11 -2.60 -0.88 -15.84
N TYR A 12 -2.98 -1.30 -14.63
CA TYR A 12 -2.20 -1.04 -13.42
C TYR A 12 -0.79 -1.65 -13.52
N ARG A 13 -0.66 -2.90 -13.96
CA ARG A 13 0.65 -3.54 -14.18
C ARG A 13 1.47 -2.88 -15.28
N ARG A 14 0.85 -2.24 -16.28
CA ARG A 14 1.58 -1.47 -17.31
C ARG A 14 2.20 -0.23 -16.69
N ARG A 15 1.41 0.58 -15.98
CA ARG A 15 1.89 1.78 -15.27
C ARG A 15 2.99 1.46 -14.27
N MET A 16 2.87 0.37 -13.53
CA MET A 16 3.90 -0.04 -12.57
C MET A 16 5.22 -0.43 -13.25
N ARG A 17 5.18 -1.09 -14.42
CA ARG A 17 6.39 -1.40 -15.18
C ARG A 17 7.07 -0.17 -15.77
N GLU A 18 6.29 0.80 -16.25
CA GLU A 18 6.81 2.09 -16.75
C GLU A 18 7.53 2.87 -15.64
N ARG A 19 7.08 2.74 -14.40
CA ARG A 19 7.73 3.31 -13.20
C ARG A 19 8.92 2.48 -12.68
N GLY A 20 9.34 1.43 -13.39
CA GLY A 20 10.48 0.60 -13.02
C GLY A 20 10.20 -0.52 -12.01
N TYR A 21 8.94 -0.72 -11.59
CA TYR A 21 8.59 -1.81 -10.68
C TYR A 21 8.43 -3.14 -11.41
N ARG A 22 8.87 -4.22 -10.77
CA ARG A 22 8.73 -5.60 -11.27
C ARG A 22 7.71 -6.37 -10.43
N PRO A 23 6.67 -6.97 -11.05
CA PRO A 23 5.73 -7.81 -10.31
C PRO A 23 6.42 -9.08 -9.80
N VAL A 24 6.17 -9.43 -8.54
CA VAL A 24 6.58 -10.69 -7.92
C VAL A 24 5.34 -11.45 -7.47
N GLN A 25 5.40 -12.78 -7.57
CA GLN A 25 4.37 -13.67 -7.05
C GLN A 25 4.93 -14.39 -5.83
N MET A 26 4.22 -14.32 -4.72
CA MET A 26 4.55 -15.04 -3.50
C MET A 26 3.29 -15.69 -2.94
N TRP A 27 3.49 -16.79 -2.22
CA TRP A 27 2.42 -17.43 -1.47
C TRP A 27 2.23 -16.69 -0.15
N VAL A 28 0.99 -16.37 0.16
CA VAL A 28 0.58 -15.76 1.42
C VAL A 28 -0.37 -16.69 2.16
N PRO A 29 -0.45 -16.61 3.50
CA PRO A 29 -1.47 -17.32 4.28
C PRO A 29 -2.88 -16.98 3.80
N ASP A 30 -3.85 -17.84 4.09
CA ASP A 30 -5.25 -17.57 3.73
C ASP A 30 -5.77 -16.34 4.48
N VAL A 31 -5.89 -15.25 3.73
CA VAL A 31 -6.34 -13.93 4.22
C VAL A 31 -7.81 -13.90 4.64
N ARG A 32 -8.59 -14.96 4.33
CA ARG A 32 -9.98 -15.11 4.78
C ARG A 32 -10.10 -15.84 6.11
N SER A 33 -9.02 -16.44 6.61
CA SER A 33 -9.05 -17.14 7.88
C SER A 33 -9.15 -16.18 9.06
N ALA A 34 -9.87 -16.58 10.11
CA ALA A 34 -9.96 -15.80 11.35
C ALA A 34 -8.59 -15.64 12.03
N GLN A 35 -7.70 -16.63 11.88
CA GLN A 35 -6.33 -16.58 12.38
C GLN A 35 -5.54 -15.46 11.71
N PHE A 36 -5.63 -15.33 10.38
CA PHE A 36 -4.96 -14.25 9.67
C PHE A 36 -5.48 -12.88 10.11
N ALA A 37 -6.79 -12.73 10.28
CA ALA A 37 -7.37 -11.47 10.75
C ALA A 37 -6.88 -11.08 12.15
N ALA A 38 -6.81 -12.05 13.08
CA ALA A 38 -6.31 -11.81 14.43
C ALA A 38 -4.83 -11.40 14.43
N GLU A 39 -4.02 -12.07 13.62
CA GLU A 39 -2.58 -11.77 13.54
C GLU A 39 -2.30 -10.44 12.85
N ALA A 40 -2.96 -10.17 11.71
CA ALA A 40 -2.85 -8.89 11.02
C ALA A 40 -3.28 -7.73 11.93
N HIS A 41 -4.30 -7.92 12.77
CA HIS A 41 -4.72 -6.92 13.74
C HIS A 41 -3.65 -6.71 14.83
N ARG A 42 -3.09 -7.79 15.39
CA ARG A 42 -2.02 -7.74 16.39
C ARG A 42 -0.78 -7.02 15.86
N GLU A 43 -0.36 -7.35 14.64
CA GLU A 43 0.79 -6.72 13.99
C GLU A 43 0.52 -5.25 13.63
N ALA A 44 -0.66 -4.92 13.12
CA ALA A 44 -1.03 -3.54 12.83
C ALA A 44 -1.00 -2.67 14.10
N LEU A 45 -1.46 -3.19 15.24
CA LEU A 45 -1.38 -2.49 16.53
C LEU A 45 0.08 -2.30 16.99
N ALA A 46 0.91 -3.33 16.84
CA ALA A 46 2.33 -3.26 17.18
C ALA A 46 3.09 -2.27 16.30
N LEU A 47 2.80 -2.26 14.99
CA LEU A 47 3.34 -1.28 14.05
C LEU A 47 2.89 0.13 14.42
N ALA A 48 1.59 0.36 14.66
CA ALA A 48 1.10 1.67 15.05
C ALA A 48 1.71 2.18 16.36
N GLU A 49 2.02 1.29 17.31
CA GLU A 49 2.73 1.65 18.54
C GLU A 49 4.20 1.98 18.28
N ALA A 50 4.89 1.19 17.45
CA ALA A 50 6.27 1.45 17.08
C ALA A 50 6.44 2.74 16.25
N ASP A 51 5.49 3.00 15.36
CA ASP A 51 5.39 4.17 14.50
C ASP A 51 5.19 5.46 15.31
N ARG A 52 4.36 5.40 16.36
CA ARG A 52 4.26 6.48 17.36
C ARG A 52 5.55 6.77 18.11
N HIS A 53 6.52 5.85 18.07
CA HIS A 53 7.78 5.93 18.81
C HIS A 53 9.02 6.06 17.88
N SER A 54 8.85 6.15 16.56
CA SER A 54 9.95 6.29 15.61
C SER A 54 9.93 7.70 14.98
N ASP A 55 11.11 8.33 14.93
CA ASP A 55 11.38 9.62 14.24
C ASP A 55 11.09 9.55 12.72
N ASP A 56 10.71 8.38 12.16
CA ASP A 56 10.46 8.19 10.73
C ASP A 56 9.08 8.75 10.29
N MET A 57 8.14 8.94 11.22
CA MET A 57 6.84 9.52 10.92
C MET A 57 6.93 10.96 10.43
N ASP A 58 7.86 11.75 10.98
CA ASP A 58 8.13 13.12 10.51
C ASP A 58 8.64 13.14 9.05
N PHE A 59 9.38 12.11 8.64
CA PHE A 59 9.89 11.99 7.26
C PHE A 59 8.80 11.54 6.27
N VAL A 60 7.92 10.61 6.67
CA VAL A 60 6.80 10.18 5.84
C VAL A 60 5.75 11.28 5.71
N GLU A 61 5.45 12.01 6.79
CA GLU A 61 4.55 13.18 6.78
C GLU A 61 5.08 14.28 5.85
N ALA A 62 6.38 14.61 5.92
CA ALA A 62 6.99 15.61 5.04
C ALA A 62 6.91 15.26 3.54
N ILE A 63 7.01 13.98 3.17
CA ILE A 63 6.88 13.53 1.77
C ILE A 63 5.40 13.45 1.34
N SER A 64 4.50 13.11 2.26
CA SER A 64 3.07 13.07 1.98
C SER A 64 2.51 14.49 1.75
N ASP A 65 2.91 15.47 2.56
CA ASP A 65 2.51 16.88 2.40
C ASP A 65 2.98 17.47 1.06
N ASP A 66 4.22 17.19 0.64
CA ASP A 66 4.80 17.61 -0.65
C ASP A 66 4.05 17.01 -1.86
N LEU A 67 3.58 15.76 -1.75
CA LEU A 67 2.83 15.09 -2.81
C LEU A 67 1.38 15.60 -2.92
N THR A 68 0.76 16.01 -1.81
CA THR A 68 -0.59 16.62 -1.82
C THR A 68 -0.59 18.11 -2.11
N SER A 69 0.52 18.84 -1.90
CA SER A 69 0.60 20.27 -2.27
C SER A 69 0.77 20.49 -3.78
N LEU A 70 1.10 19.45 -4.55
CA LEU A 70 1.17 19.50 -6.02
C LEU A 70 -0.21 19.39 -6.71
N ASP A 71 -1.28 19.11 -5.96
CA ASP A 71 -2.66 19.08 -6.47
C ASP A 71 -3.41 20.43 -6.23
N ASP A 72 -2.76 21.46 -5.65
CA ASP A 72 -3.33 22.80 -5.40
C ASP A 72 -2.62 23.93 -6.19
N ASP A 73 -2.13 23.64 -7.39
CA ASP A 73 -1.80 24.68 -8.39
C ASP A 73 -2.74 24.51 -9.59
N GLY A 74 -3.75 25.39 -9.67
CA GLY A 74 -4.70 25.51 -10.78
C GLY A 74 -4.10 25.97 -12.09
#